data_AF-A0A6I5QSA0-F1
#
_entry.id   AF-A0A6I5QSA0-F1
#
_cell.length_a   1.000
_cell.length_b   1.000
_cell.length_c   1.000
_cell.angle_alpha   90.00
_cell.angle_beta   90.00
_cell.angle_gamma   90.00
#
_symmetry.space_group_name_H-M   'P 1'
#
loop_
_entity.id
_entity.type
_entity.pdbx_description
1 polymer ?
#
loop_
_entity_poly.entity_id
_entity_poly.type
_entity_poly.pdbx_seq_one_letter_code
_entity_poly.pdbx_strand_id
1 'polypeptide(L)' 'MSLRYRGADYEPTSTNFEFTEEVIGHYRGAVVTRRVAKNAPHQNLHGLTYRGAKVR' A
#
# COMPACT_ATOMS: atom_id res chain seq x y z
N MET A 1 -11.52 5.84 -16.18
CA MET A 1 -11.59 4.42 -16.60
C MET A 1 -12.51 3.70 -15.62
N SER A 2 -13.61 3.11 -16.10
CA SER A 2 -14.54 2.31 -15.29
C SER A 2 -14.15 0.83 -15.35
N LEU A 3 -13.96 0.18 -14.20
CA LEU A 3 -13.67 -1.25 -14.12
C LEU A 3 -14.99 -2.04 -14.03
N ARG A 4 -15.25 -2.88 -15.03
CA ARG A 4 -16.43 -3.76 -15.10
C ARG A 4 -16.00 -5.21 -15.03
N TYR A 5 -16.55 -5.97 -14.08
CA TYR A 5 -16.35 -7.42 -14.02
C TYR A 5 -17.65 -8.11 -13.59
N ARG A 6 -18.07 -9.14 -14.34
CA ARG A 6 -19.31 -9.92 -14.10
C ARG A 6 -20.59 -9.10 -13.89
N GLY A 7 -20.73 -8.00 -14.63
CA GLY A 7 -21.92 -7.14 -14.55
C GLY A 7 -21.98 -6.24 -13.32
N ALA A 8 -20.95 -6.27 -12.46
CA ALA A 8 -20.78 -5.27 -11.40
C ALA A 8 -19.90 -4.12 -11.90
N ASP A 9 -20.38 -2.91 -11.66
CA ASP A 9 -19.62 -1.68 -11.82
C ASP A 9 -18.81 -1.44 -10.55
N TYR A 10 -17.49 -1.42 -10.69
CA TYR A 10 -16.59 -1.07 -9.60
C TYR A 10 -16.20 0.38 -9.76
N GLU A 11 -16.57 1.21 -8.79
CA GLU A 11 -15.92 2.50 -8.64
C GLU A 11 -14.47 2.26 -8.20
N PRO A 12 -13.46 2.68 -8.99
CA PRO A 12 -12.11 2.67 -8.49
C PRO A 12 -12.06 3.66 -7.33
N THR A 13 -11.87 3.15 -6.11
CA THR A 13 -11.57 4.00 -4.95
C THR A 13 -10.25 4.71 -5.26
N SER A 14 -10.33 5.95 -5.74
CA SER A 14 -9.15 6.79 -5.96
C SER A 14 -8.65 7.22 -4.61
N THR A 15 -7.85 6.37 -3.98
CA THR A 15 -7.15 6.76 -2.76
C THR A 15 -6.05 7.73 -3.18
N ASN A 16 -6.36 9.03 -3.12
CA ASN A 16 -5.40 10.10 -3.40
C ASN A 16 -4.34 10.08 -2.29
N PHE A 17 -3.31 9.24 -2.47
CA PHE A 17 -2.19 9.19 -1.55
C PHE A 17 -1.25 10.36 -1.83
N GLU A 18 -1.07 11.21 -0.82
CA GLU A 18 0.06 12.13 -0.80
C GLU A 18 1.32 11.37 -0.40
N PHE A 19 2.43 11.63 -1.09
CA PHE A 19 3.71 10.99 -0.83
C PHE A 19 4.77 12.01 -0.43
N THR A 20 5.68 11.61 0.44
CA THR A 20 6.94 12.30 0.71
C THR A 20 8.12 11.41 0.36
N GLU A 21 9.20 12.03 -0.09
CA GLU A 21 10.47 11.35 -0.28
C GLU A 21 11.34 11.56 0.95
N GLU A 22 11.82 10.46 1.53
CA GLU A 22 12.84 10.48 2.56
C GLU A 22 14.12 9.83 2.04
N VAL A 23 15.27 10.34 2.45
CA VAL A 23 16.56 9.70 2.18
C VAL A 23 16.75 8.56 3.16
N ILE A 24 16.90 7.34 2.65
CA ILE A 24 17.10 6.13 3.49
C ILE A 24 18.57 5.73 3.62
N GLY A 25 19.45 6.34 2.84
CA GLY A 25 20.88 6.12 2.94
C GLY A 25 21.61 6.37 1.64
N HIS A 26 22.88 5.97 1.62
CA HIS A 26 23.74 6.08 0.45
C HIS A 26 24.29 4.69 0.13
N TYR A 27 24.10 4.25 -1.11
CA TYR A 27 24.61 2.97 -1.60
C TYR A 27 25.54 3.22 -2.79
N ARG A 28 26.80 2.82 -2.65
CA ARG A 28 27.86 3.02 -3.67
C ARG A 28 27.97 4.48 -4.15
N GLY A 29 27.81 5.44 -3.24
CA GLY A 29 27.88 6.87 -3.54
C GLY A 29 26.59 7.49 -4.11
N ALA A 30 25.56 6.69 -4.38
CA ALA A 30 24.25 7.19 -4.79
C ALA A 30 23.34 7.38 -3.57
N VAL A 31 22.60 8.50 -3.53
CA VAL A 31 21.53 8.75 -2.56
C VAL A 31 20.35 7.85 -2.91
N VAL A 32 19.88 7.06 -1.95
CA VAL A 32 18.69 6.23 -2.11
C VAL A 32 17.55 6.88 -1.34
N THR A 33 16.42 7.10 -2.02
CA THR A 33 15.21 7.66 -1.43
C THR A 33 14.08 6.63 -1.39
N ARG A 34 13.20 6.77 -0.40
CA ARG A 34 11.97 5.99 -0.24
C ARG A 34 10.78 6.93 -0.31
N ARG A 35 9.77 6.55 -1.10
CA ARG A 35 8.47 7.23 -1.12
C ARG A 35 7.60 6.66 0.00
N VAL A 36 7.17 7.52 0.91
CA VAL A 36 6.29 7.19 2.04
C VAL A 36 4.97 7.91 1.85
N ALA A 37 3.85 7.19 1.98
CA ALA A 37 2.52 7.79 1.91
C ALA A 37 2.16 8.48 3.23
N LYS A 38 1.73 9.75 3.17
CA LYS A 38 1.36 10.57 4.33
C LYS A 38 0.01 10.18 4.94
N ASN A 39 -0.97 9.91 4.07
CA ASN A 39 -2.37 9.70 4.45
C ASN A 39 -2.82 8.28 4.18
N ALA A 40 -1.93 7.29 4.38
CA ALA A 40 -2.31 5.91 4.18
C ALA A 40 -3.37 5.51 5.22
N PRO A 41 -4.54 5.01 4.80
CA PRO A 41 -5.54 4.53 5.75
C PRO A 41 -4.93 3.38 6.55
N HIS A 42 -5.18 3.37 7.86
CA HIS A 42 -4.72 2.30 8.74
C HIS A 42 -5.28 0.97 8.24
N GLN A 43 -4.44 0.15 7.61
CA GLN A 43 -4.80 -1.23 7.28
C GLN A 43 -4.69 -2.05 8.55
N ASN A 44 -5.82 -2.58 9.00
CA ASN A 44 -5.83 -3.60 10.03
C ASN A 44 -5.17 -4.85 9.43
N LEU A 45 -3.87 -4.99 9.66
CA LEU A 45 -3.12 -6.21 9.36
C LEU A 45 -3.59 -7.28 10.35
N HIS A 46 -4.70 -7.93 10.02
CA HIS A 46 -5.08 -9.16 10.67
C HIS A 46 -3.97 -10.17 10.37
N GLY A 47 -3.22 -10.58 11.41
CA GLY A 47 -2.14 -11.56 11.28
C GLY A 47 -2.60 -12.79 10.49
N LEU A 48 -1.64 -13.46 9.84
CA LEU A 48 -1.94 -14.58 8.95
C LEU A 48 -2.77 -15.63 9.69
N THR A 49 -3.91 -16.00 9.12
CA THR A 49 -4.75 -17.07 9.64
C THR A 49 -4.65 -18.27 8.70
N TYR A 50 -4.20 -19.41 9.21
CA TYR A 50 -4.14 -20.66 8.47
C TYR A 50 -5.06 -21.70 9.12
N ARG A 51 -6.05 -22.20 8.36
CA ARG A 51 -7.08 -23.15 8.84
C ARG A 51 -7.78 -22.71 10.14
N GLY A 52 -8.01 -21.40 10.30
CA GLY A 52 -8.65 -20.83 11.49
C GLY A 52 -7.72 -20.57 12.67
N ALA A 53 -6.45 -20.98 12.60
CA ALA A 53 -5.45 -20.67 13.61
C ALA A 53 -4.63 -19.43 13.22
N LYS A 54 -4.40 -18.52 14.17
CA LYS A 54 -3.46 -17.40 13.99
C LYS A 54 -2.03 -17.95 13.93
N VAL A 55 -1.32 -17.65 12.85
CA VAL A 55 0.12 -17.89 12.73
C VAL A 55 0.84 -16.82 13.56
N ARG A 56 1.76 -17.25 14.42
CA ARG A 56 2.60 -16.38 15.26
C ARG A 56 3.84 -15.92 14.51
#